data_AF-A0A1B1R1U9-F1
#
_entry.id   AF-A0A1B1R1U9-F1
#
_cell.length_a   1.000
_cell.length_b   1.000
_cell.length_c   1.000
_cell.angle_alpha   90.00
_cell.angle_beta   90.00
_cell.angle_gamma   90.00
#
_symmetry.space_group_name_H-M   'P 1'
#
loop_
_entity.id
_entity.type
_entity.pdbx_description
1 polymer ?
#
loop_
_entity_poly.entity_id
_entity_poly.type
_entity_poly.pdbx_seq_one_letter_code
_entity_poly.pdbx_strand_id
1 'polypeptide(L)'
;PRAVRKDLPPGEETSIKKMERLCKYIYAHDESDRLRTRAILSHIYHHALHDNWFQARDLLLMSHLQETVQHSDPSTQILYNRTMANLGLCAFRRGNVKEAHGCLAEL
;
A
#
# COMPACT_ATOMS: atom_id res chain seq x y z
N PRO A 1 13.26 6.62 -18.96
CA PRO A 1 13.03 5.39 -19.74
C PRO A 1 12.89 4.17 -18.81
N ARG A 2 11.64 3.82 -18.44
CA ARG A 2 11.33 2.62 -17.64
C ARG A 2 11.59 1.39 -18.51
N ALA A 3 12.44 0.48 -18.04
CA ALA A 3 12.76 -0.77 -18.71
C ALA A 3 11.48 -1.49 -19.14
N VAL A 4 11.42 -1.83 -20.44
CA VAL A 4 10.41 -2.69 -21.05
C VAL A 4 10.38 -3.97 -20.22
N ARG A 5 9.23 -4.25 -19.57
CA ARG A 5 9.02 -5.48 -18.81
C ARG A 5 9.11 -6.64 -19.81
N LYS A 6 10.24 -7.35 -19.76
CA LYS A 6 10.43 -8.66 -20.40
C LYS A 6 9.25 -9.53 -19.98
N ASP A 7 8.53 -10.07 -20.96
CA ASP A 7 7.44 -11.00 -20.76
C ASP A 7 7.91 -12.14 -19.84
N LEU A 8 7.29 -12.25 -18.65
CA LEU A 8 7.62 -13.31 -17.70
C LEU A 8 7.28 -14.67 -18.31
N PRO A 9 8.10 -15.72 -18.08
CA PRO A 9 7.82 -17.06 -18.56
C PRO A 9 6.46 -17.58 -18.03
N PRO A 10 5.75 -18.41 -18.82
CA PRO A 10 4.46 -18.97 -18.41
C PRO A 10 4.62 -19.82 -17.14
N GLY A 11 4.03 -19.35 -16.04
CA GLY A 11 4.10 -19.98 -14.72
C GLY A 11 4.71 -19.10 -13.62
N GLU A 12 5.38 -18.01 -13.98
CA GLU A 12 6.03 -17.14 -13.00
C GLU A 12 5.09 -15.99 -12.58
N GLU A 13 4.54 -16.09 -11.37
CA GLU A 13 3.66 -15.08 -10.80
C GLU A 13 4.45 -13.84 -10.36
N THR A 14 4.03 -12.65 -10.81
CA THR A 14 4.67 -11.38 -10.43
C THR A 14 4.51 -11.12 -8.93
N SER A 15 5.44 -10.36 -8.34
CA SER A 15 5.36 -9.96 -6.92
C SER A 15 4.02 -9.29 -6.57
N ILE A 16 3.50 -8.47 -7.49
CA ILE A 16 2.22 -7.78 -7.33
C ILE A 16 1.06 -8.79 -7.22
N LYS A 17 1.00 -9.78 -8.12
CA LYS A 17 -0.05 -10.81 -8.10
C LYS A 17 0.04 -11.69 -6.84
N LYS A 18 1.25 -12.06 -6.43
CA LYS A 18 1.50 -12.79 -5.16
C LYS A 18 0.97 -12.01 -3.96
N MET A 19 1.33 -10.75 -3.85
CA MET A 19 0.90 -9.87 -2.75
C MET A 19 -0.61 -9.72 -2.74
N GLU A 20 -1.22 -9.44 -3.89
CA GLU A 20 -2.67 -9.30 -4.01
C GLU A 20 -3.40 -10.58 -3.57
N ARG A 21 -2.94 -11.76 -4.00
CA ARG A 21 -3.53 -13.05 -3.62
C ARG A 21 -3.46 -13.28 -2.11
N LEU A 22 -2.30 -13.03 -1.50
CA LEU A 22 -2.11 -13.22 -0.06
C LEU A 22 -2.94 -12.23 0.76
N CYS A 23 -2.99 -10.96 0.37
CA CYS A 23 -3.82 -9.96 1.03
C CYS A 23 -5.31 -10.31 0.92
N LYS A 24 -5.80 -10.70 -0.26
CA LYS A 24 -7.19 -11.15 -0.46
C LYS A 24 -7.52 -12.38 0.39
N TYR A 25 -6.58 -13.31 0.54
CA TYR A 25 -6.77 -14.48 1.41
C TYR A 25 -7.01 -14.05 2.86
N ILE A 26 -6.18 -13.15 3.40
CA ILE A 26 -6.33 -12.61 4.75
C ILE A 26 -7.67 -11.86 4.90
N TYR A 27 -8.07 -11.08 3.90
CA TYR A 27 -9.34 -10.35 3.94
C TYR A 27 -10.56 -11.27 4.02
N ALA A 28 -10.50 -12.44 3.39
CA ALA A 28 -11.60 -13.39 3.34
C ALA A 28 -11.64 -14.40 4.50
N HIS A 29 -10.50 -14.70 5.13
CA HIS A 29 -10.40 -15.79 6.12
C HIS A 29 -10.07 -15.31 7.54
N ASP A 30 -9.73 -14.02 7.72
CA ASP A 30 -9.34 -13.47 9.02
C ASP A 30 -10.37 -12.47 9.53
N GLU A 31 -10.88 -12.74 10.73
CA GLU A 31 -11.81 -11.86 11.46
C GLU A 31 -11.06 -10.84 12.34
N SER A 32 -9.74 -10.97 12.50
CA SER A 32 -8.93 -10.04 13.28
C SER A 32 -8.67 -8.74 12.51
N ASP A 33 -9.27 -7.64 12.99
CA ASP A 33 -9.03 -6.31 12.44
C ASP A 33 -7.55 -5.91 12.41
N ARG A 34 -6.75 -6.40 13.38
CA ARG A 34 -5.31 -6.13 13.41
C ARG A 34 -4.57 -6.74 12.23
N LEU A 35 -4.85 -8.01 11.91
CA LEU A 35 -4.19 -8.71 10.79
C LEU A 35 -4.65 -8.14 9.45
N ARG A 36 -5.94 -7.83 9.33
CA ARG A 36 -6.51 -7.15 8.17
C ARG A 36 -5.84 -5.79 7.93
N THR A 37 -5.75 -4.94 8.94
CA THR A 37 -5.09 -3.62 8.86
C THR A 37 -3.64 -3.74 8.40
N ARG A 38 -2.86 -4.66 9.00
CA ARG A 38 -1.45 -4.87 8.61
C ARG A 38 -1.30 -5.41 7.20
N ALA A 39 -2.22 -6.27 6.75
CA ALA A 39 -2.25 -6.76 5.38
C ALA A 39 -2.54 -5.62 4.38
N ILE A 40 -3.52 -4.76 4.67
CA ILE A 40 -3.82 -3.57 3.84
C ILE A 40 -2.61 -2.64 3.77
N LEU A 41 -2.00 -2.31 4.90
CA LEU A 41 -0.80 -1.47 4.95
C LEU A 41 0.35 -2.02 4.10
N SER A 42 0.59 -3.33 4.20
CA SER A 42 1.62 -4.02 3.41
C SER A 42 1.29 -4.00 1.91
N HIS A 43 0.00 -4.13 1.56
CA HIS A 43 -0.47 -4.06 0.18
C HIS A 43 -0.24 -2.67 -0.43
N ILE A 44 -0.62 -1.61 0.28
CA ILE A 44 -0.41 -0.22 -0.14
C ILE A 44 1.08 0.07 -0.30
N TYR A 45 1.89 -0.33 0.68
CA TYR A 45 3.34 -0.16 0.64
C TYR A 45 3.96 -0.81 -0.61
N HIS A 46 3.54 -2.03 -0.95
CA HIS A 46 4.01 -2.73 -2.13
C HIS A 46 3.63 -2.01 -3.43
N HIS A 47 2.39 -1.52 -3.54
CA HIS A 47 1.99 -0.72 -4.70
C HIS A 47 2.81 0.57 -4.83
N ALA A 48 3.06 1.28 -3.71
CA ALA A 48 3.87 2.49 -3.69
C ALA A 48 5.34 2.23 -4.12
N LEU A 49 5.93 1.08 -3.75
CA LEU A 49 7.26 0.68 -4.21
C LEU A 49 7.34 0.46 -5.73
N HIS A 50 6.28 -0.05 -6.34
CA HIS A 50 6.20 -0.27 -7.79
C HIS A 50 5.78 0.99 -8.59
N ASP A 51 5.75 2.15 -7.91
CA ASP A 51 5.19 3.43 -8.35
C ASP A 51 3.73 3.35 -8.83
N ASN A 52 2.94 2.40 -8.33
CA ASN A 52 1.52 2.29 -8.66
C ASN A 52 0.70 3.22 -7.76
N TRP A 53 0.90 4.53 -7.92
CA TRP A 53 0.32 5.58 -7.08
C TRP A 53 -1.21 5.46 -6.96
N PHE A 54 -1.92 5.42 -8.08
CA PHE A 54 -3.38 5.44 -8.09
C PHE A 54 -3.96 4.23 -7.36
N GLN A 55 -3.43 3.03 -7.62
CA GLN A 55 -3.87 1.82 -6.91
C GLN A 55 -3.58 1.89 -5.41
N ALA A 56 -2.41 2.39 -5.01
CA ALA A 56 -2.06 2.54 -3.61
C ALA A 56 -2.95 3.56 -2.88
N ARG A 57 -3.24 4.69 -3.53
CA ARG A 57 -4.12 5.74 -3.02
C ARG A 57 -5.55 5.25 -2.87
N ASP A 58 -6.08 4.60 -3.90
CA ASP A 58 -7.47 4.12 -3.88
C ASP A 58 -7.65 3.03 -2.81
N LEU A 59 -6.66 2.15 -2.63
CA LEU A 59 -6.65 1.18 -1.51
C LEU A 59 -6.63 1.87 -0.15
N LEU A 60 -5.80 2.92 0.04
CA LEU A 60 -5.77 3.68 1.29
C LEU A 60 -7.14 4.28 1.59
N LEU A 61 -7.78 4.93 0.61
CA LEU A 61 -9.08 5.59 0.78
C LEU A 61 -10.20 4.58 1.07
N MET A 62 -10.27 3.48 0.30
CA MET A 62 -11.30 2.44 0.48
C MET A 62 -11.20 1.70 1.81
N SER A 63 -10.00 1.68 2.41
CA SER A 63 -9.75 0.95 3.66
C SER A 63 -10.11 1.71 4.93
N HIS A 64 -10.42 3.02 4.85
CA HIS A 64 -10.70 3.86 6.03
C HIS A 64 -9.62 3.77 7.12
N LEU A 65 -8.36 3.57 6.72
CA LEU A 65 -7.27 3.34 7.66
C LEU A 65 -6.97 4.55 8.56
N GLN A 66 -7.25 5.77 8.10
CA GLN A 66 -7.07 6.99 8.89
C GLN A 66 -7.88 6.98 10.19
N GLU A 67 -9.10 6.43 10.15
CA GLU A 67 -10.02 6.39 11.29
C GLU A 67 -9.65 5.24 12.27
N THR A 68 -9.12 4.14 11.74
CA THR A 68 -8.88 2.91 12.50
C THR A 68 -7.46 2.80 13.08
N VAL A 69 -6.47 3.44 12.45
CA VAL A 69 -5.05 3.29 12.84
C VAL A 69 -4.74 3.90 14.21
N GLN A 70 -5.41 4.99 14.60
CA GLN A 70 -5.15 5.69 15.87
C GLN A 70 -5.39 4.79 17.10
N HIS A 71 -6.32 3.84 16.97
CA HIS A 71 -6.66 2.87 18.03
C HIS A 71 -5.85 1.58 17.94
N SER A 72 -4.99 1.44 16.92
CA SER A 72 -4.15 0.26 16.72
C SER A 72 -2.93 0.27 17.65
N ASP A 73 -2.30 -0.89 17.83
CA ASP A 73 -1.07 -1.00 18.63
C ASP A 73 0.07 -0.14 18.04
N PRO A 74 1.05 0.30 18.87
CA PRO A 74 2.11 1.20 18.41
C PRO A 74 2.91 0.69 17.20
N SER A 75 3.07 -0.63 17.07
CA SER A 75 3.79 -1.20 15.92
C SER A 75 3.04 -1.00 14.61
N THR A 76 1.71 -1.10 14.65
CA THR A 76 0.84 -0.87 13.49
C THR A 76 0.79 0.61 13.11
N GLN A 77 0.79 1.53 14.08
CA GLN A 77 0.87 2.97 13.82
C GLN A 77 2.19 3.35 13.13
N ILE A 78 3.32 2.80 13.58
CA ILE A 78 4.63 2.99 12.92
C ILE A 78 4.60 2.48 11.49
N LEU A 79 3.98 1.32 11.24
CA LEU A 79 3.82 0.76 9.90
C LEU A 79 2.97 1.68 9.01
N TYR A 80 1.88 2.24 9.53
CA TYR A 80 1.06 3.22 8.81
C TYR A 80 1.87 4.47 8.44
N ASN A 81 2.60 5.07 9.39
CA ASN A 81 3.41 6.25 9.11
C ASN A 81 4.47 5.98 8.02
N ARG A 82 5.13 4.82 8.08
CA ARG A 82 6.06 4.37 7.03
C ARG A 82 5.40 4.23 5.67
N THR A 83 4.19 3.67 5.64
CA THR A 83 3.40 3.52 4.41
C THR A 83 2.96 4.87 3.84
N MET A 84 2.49 5.79 4.68
CA MET A 84 2.12 7.14 4.27
C MET A 84 3.31 7.92 3.71
N ALA A 85 4.47 7.85 4.36
CA ALA A 85 5.69 8.48 3.86
C ALA A 85 6.11 7.91 2.48
N ASN A 86 6.09 6.59 2.32
CA ASN A 86 6.45 5.94 1.05
C ASN A 86 5.42 6.24 -0.05
N LEU A 87 4.14 6.34 0.30
CA LEU A 87 3.06 6.72 -0.60
C LEU A 87 3.24 8.17 -1.06
N GLY A 88 3.54 9.11 -0.15
CA GLY A 88 3.88 10.50 -0.49
C GLY A 88 5.09 10.62 -1.42
N LEU A 89 6.15 9.84 -1.17
CA LEU A 89 7.30 9.75 -2.08
C LEU A 89 6.90 9.19 -3.46
N CYS A 90 6.02 8.19 -3.51
CA CYS A 90 5.49 7.65 -4.76
C CYS A 90 4.70 8.71 -5.55
N ALA A 91 3.83 9.49 -4.90
CA ALA A 91 3.14 10.62 -5.53
C ALA A 91 4.14 11.63 -6.09
N PHE A 92 5.14 12.00 -5.29
CA PHE A 92 6.17 12.96 -5.71
C PHE A 92 6.94 12.46 -6.94
N ARG A 93 7.39 11.19 -6.95
CA ARG A 93 8.08 10.57 -8.10
C ARG A 93 7.21 10.54 -9.37
N ARG A 94 5.88 10.52 -9.23
CA ARG A 94 4.92 10.56 -10.34
C ARG A 94 4.54 11.98 -10.78
N GLY A 95 5.08 13.02 -10.14
CA GLY A 95 4.79 14.42 -10.46
C GLY A 95 3.57 15.00 -9.74
N ASN A 96 2.94 14.23 -8.84
CA ASN A 96 1.75 14.64 -8.12
C ASN A 96 2.10 15.38 -6.82
N VAL A 97 2.73 16.56 -6.96
CA VAL A 97 3.30 17.29 -5.81
C VAL A 97 2.26 17.69 -4.76
N LYS A 98 1.05 18.11 -5.19
CA LYS A 98 -0.05 18.47 -4.27
C LYS A 98 -0.50 17.27 -3.43
N GLU A 99 -0.61 16.11 -4.04
CA GLU A 99 -1.03 14.88 -3.38
C GLU A 99 0.07 14.35 -2.46
N ALA A 100 1.34 14.46 -2.87
CA ALA A 100 2.49 14.15 -2.04
C ALA A 100 2.51 14.99 -0.76
N HIS A 101 2.26 16.30 -0.88
CA HIS A 101 2.12 17.18 0.29
C HIS A 101 0.98 16.71 1.20
N GLY A 102 -0.19 16.38 0.64
CA GLY A 102 -1.33 15.87 1.43
C GLY A 102 -0.99 14.59 2.22
N CYS A 103 -0.22 13.66 1.65
CA CYS A 103 0.20 12.46 2.37
C CYS A 103 1.22 12.73 3.48
N LEU A 104 2.07 13.75 3.32
CA LEU A 104 3.20 14.02 4.23
C LEU A 104 2.89 15.05 5.31
N ALA A 105 1.92 15.94 5.09
CA ALA A 105 1.52 16.96 6.06
C ALA A 105 0.72 16.39 7.24
N GLU A 106 0.07 15.24 7.04
CA GLU A 106 -0.80 14.57 8.02
C GLU A 106 -0.06 13.50 8.86
N LEU A 107 1.27 13.40 8.74
CA LEU A 107 2.15 12.53 9.53
C LEU A 107 2.55 13.19 10.85
#